data_AF-A0A7X9PJV0-F1
#
_entry.id   AF-A0A7X9PJV0-F1
#
_cell.length_a   1.000
_cell.length_b   1.000
_cell.length_c   1.000
_cell.angle_alpha   90.00
_cell.angle_beta   90.00
_cell.angle_gamma   90.00
#
_symmetry.space_group_name_H-M   'P 1'
#
loop_
_entity.id
_entity.type
_entity.pdbx_description
1 polymer ?
#
loop_
_entity_poly.entity_id
_entity_poly.type
_entity_poly.pdbx_seq_one_letter_code
_entity_poly.pdbx_strand_id
1 'polypeptide(L)' 'SGNFEGKIEKDFKGNQLNVKLVQVHKKAIQPTEQEIESNNRARSAKLRIAERI' A
#
# COMPACT_ATOMS: atom_id res chain seq x y z
N SER A 1 12.15 -17.42 -2.04
CA SER A 1 12.10 -18.74 -1.40
C SER A 1 10.77 -18.83 -0.65
N GLY A 2 9.75 -19.60 -1.03
CA GLY A 2 9.71 -20.83 -1.79
C GLY A 2 9.22 -21.95 -0.85
N ASN A 3 8.00 -21.86 -0.32
CA ASN A 3 7.41 -22.95 0.47
C ASN A 3 6.84 -23.99 -0.50
N PHE A 4 7.30 -25.23 -0.34
CA PHE A 4 7.01 -26.39 -1.20
C PHE A 4 5.51 -26.77 -1.25
N GLU A 5 4.67 -26.24 -0.35
CA GLU A 5 3.21 -26.48 -0.32
C GLU A 5 2.35 -25.29 -0.78
N GLY A 6 2.93 -24.13 -1.13
CA GLY A 6 2.18 -22.98 -1.68
C GLY A 6 1.07 -22.38 -0.78
N LYS A 7 0.87 -22.87 0.45
CA LYS A 7 -0.16 -22.39 1.36
C LYS A 7 0.27 -21.05 1.97
N ILE A 8 -0.32 -19.98 1.45
CA ILE A 8 -0.28 -18.66 2.05
C ILE A 8 -1.27 -18.68 3.22
N GLU A 9 -0.78 -18.65 4.45
CA GLU A 9 -1.63 -18.48 5.62
C GLU A 9 -2.23 -17.06 5.60
N LYS A 10 -3.55 -17.01 5.48
CA LYS A 10 -4.34 -15.78 5.42
C LYS A 10 -5.27 -15.70 6.62
N ASP A 11 -5.48 -14.49 7.14
CA ASP A 11 -6.50 -14.21 8.13
C ASP A 11 -7.91 -14.36 7.52
N PHE A 12 -8.94 -14.22 8.36
CA PHE A 12 -10.35 -14.26 7.93
C PHE A 12 -10.70 -13.21 6.84
N LYS A 13 -9.87 -12.17 6.68
CA LYS A 13 -10.04 -11.09 5.70
C LYS A 13 -9.16 -11.28 4.46
N GLY A 14 -8.44 -12.41 4.36
CA GLY A 14 -7.54 -12.70 3.24
C GLY A 14 -6.16 -12.03 3.32
N ASN A 15 -5.85 -11.32 4.42
CA ASN A 15 -4.54 -10.73 4.62
C ASN A 15 -3.55 -11.82 5.02
N GLN A 16 -2.39 -11.82 4.39
CA GLN A 16 -1.34 -12.78 4.69
C GLN A 16 -0.81 -12.54 6.11
N LEU A 17 -0.93 -13.54 6.98
CA LEU A 17 -0.68 -13.42 8.43
C LEU A 17 0.77 -13.01 8.76
N ASN A 18 1.70 -13.29 7.84
CA ASN A 18 3.12 -12.98 7.98
C ASN A 18 3.52 -11.59 7.42
N VAL A 19 2.55 -10.72 7.11
CA VAL A 19 2.85 -9.37 6.63
C VAL A 19 3.22 -8.48 7.82
N LYS A 20 4.53 -8.26 7.99
CA LYS A 20 5.10 -7.33 8.98
C LYS A 20 4.88 -5.85 8.63
N LEU A 21 4.03 -5.54 7.65
CA LEU A 21 3.81 -4.19 7.14
C LEU A 21 2.34 -3.79 7.33
N VAL A 22 2.09 -2.84 8.22
CA VAL A 22 0.76 -2.28 8.43
C VAL A 22 0.61 -1.01 7.61
N GLN A 23 -0.41 -0.97 6.75
CA GLN A 23 -0.70 0.20 5.93
C GLN A 23 -1.06 1.40 6.81
N VAL A 24 -0.37 2.53 6.61
CA VAL A 24 -0.65 3.78 7.34
C VAL A 24 -1.98 4.38 6.86
N HIS A 25 -2.23 4.33 5.55
CA HIS A 25 -3.50 4.75 4.95
C HIS A 25 -4.13 3.63 4.12
N LYS A 26 -5.44 3.43 4.29
CA LYS A 26 -6.23 2.45 3.53
C LYS A 26 -6.40 2.85 2.05
N LYS A 27 -6.47 4.15 1.76
CA LYS A 27 -6.57 4.71 0.40
C LYS A 27 -5.25 5.38 0.04
N ALA A 28 -4.94 5.42 -1.26
CA ALA A 28 -3.78 6.16 -1.74
C ALA A 28 -3.96 7.66 -1.48
N ILE A 29 -2.89 8.32 -1.04
CA ILE A 29 -2.87 9.77 -0.88
C ILE A 29 -2.71 10.38 -2.28
N GLN A 30 -3.56 11.36 -2.58
CA GLN A 30 -3.58 12.10 -3.84
C GLN A 30 -3.01 13.50 -3.62
N PRO A 31 -2.37 14.09 -4.63
CA PRO A 31 -1.91 15.48 -4.58
C PRO A 31 -3.10 16.44 -4.45
N THR A 32 -2.85 17.62 -3.90
CA THR A 32 -3.86 18.69 -3.81
C THR A 32 -4.00 19.44 -5.14
N GLU A 33 -5.11 20.15 -5.33
CA GLU A 33 -5.35 20.92 -6.56
C GLU A 33 -4.26 21.98 -6.82
N GLN A 34 -3.79 22.64 -5.76
CA GLN A 34 -2.69 23.62 -5.81
C GLN A 34 -1.36 22.99 -6.26
N GLU A 35 -1.09 21.75 -5.83
CA GLU A 35 0.10 21.00 -6.21
C GLU A 35 0.02 20.53 -7.68
N ILE A 36 -1.17 20.20 -8.16
CA ILE A 36 -1.41 19.88 -9.57
C ILE A 36 -1.23 21.11 -10.46
N GLU A 37 -1.69 22.27 -10.02
CA GLU A 37 -1.58 23.53 -10.77
C GLU A 37 -0.12 24.00 -10.88
N SER A 38 0.64 23.92 -9.79
CA SER A 38 2.08 24.23 -9.78
C SER A 38 2.94 23.17 -10.47
N ASN A 39 2.49 21.91 -10.50
CA ASN A 39 3.19 20.80 -11.13
C ASN A 39 2.22 19.81 -11.81
N ASN A 40 2.00 20.01 -13.11
CA ASN A 40 1.14 19.14 -13.93
C ASN A 40 1.54 17.65 -13.91
N ARG A 41 2.81 17.31 -13.60
CA ARG A 41 3.26 15.92 -13.50
C ARG A 41 2.75 15.23 -12.24
N ALA A 42 2.31 15.98 -11.22
CA ALA A 42 1.76 15.42 -9.99
C ALA A 42 0.37 14.82 -10.19
N ARG A 43 -0.41 15.24 -11.21
CA ARG A 43 -1.84 14.90 -11.41
C ARG A 43 -2.20 13.42 -11.25
N SER A 44 -1.30 12.50 -11.58
CA SER A 44 -1.53 11.04 -11.50
C SER A 44 -0.83 10.35 -10.32
N ALA A 45 -0.11 11.10 -9.49
CA ALA A 45 0.64 10.57 -8.36
C ALA A 45 -0.30 9.95 -7.31
N LYS A 46 0.08 8.77 -6.81
CA LYS A 46 -0.65 8.02 -5.78
C LYS A 46 0.36 7.50 -4.77
N LEU A 47 0.43 8.14 -3.61
CA LEU A 47 1.35 7.76 -2.55
C LEU A 47 0.71 6.67 -1.67
N ARG A 48 1.47 5.60 -1.41
CA ARG A 48 1.11 4.51 -0.49
C ARG A 48 2.26 4.25 0.47
N ILE A 49 1.95 4.14 1.76
CA ILE A 49 2.93 3.99 2.83
C ILE A 49 2.45 2.90 3.79
N ALA A 50 3.39 2.10 4.28
CA ALA A 50 3.18 1.11 5.32
C ALA A 50 4.33 1.17 6.34
N GLU A 51 4.02 0.92 7.60
CA GLU A 51 4.96 0.84 8.71
C GLU A 51 5.33 -0.62 8.99
N ARG A 52 6.59 -0.87 9.37
CA ARG A 52 7.04 -2.21 9.75
C ARG A 52 6.85 -2.45 11.25
N ILE A 53 6.19 -3.56 11.60
CA ILE A 53 6.05 -4.07 12.98
C ILE A 53 7.07 -5.19 13.22
#